data_AF-A0A6N8W3L1-F1
#
_entry.id   AF-A0A6N8W3L1-F1
#
_cell.length_a   1.000
_cell.length_b   1.000
_cell.length_c   1.000
_cell.angle_alpha   90.00
_cell.angle_beta   90.00
_cell.angle_gamma   90.00
#
_symmetry.space_group_name_H-M   'P 1'
#
loop_
_entity.id
_entity.type
_entity.pdbx_description
1 polymer ?
#
loop_
_entity_poly.entity_id
_entity_poly.type
_entity_poly.pdbx_seq_one_letter_code
_entity_poly.pdbx_strand_id
1 'polypeptide(L)'
;MSETRKALVNLLTAFADALNSMDDNEFELLAAGKGKLRLVKERKATGKSLEDSTSSEAIAEMAQRLADAESRDEATSLLASIEHPRKREFLAQLAQACKIRVMSKDTVAVIEQKLIEDVVGSRLVSQAIRKVAF
;
A
#
# COMPACT_ATOMS: atom_id res chain seq x y z
N MET A 1 9.56 -29.06 7.21
CA MET A 1 10.62 -28.56 6.29
C MET A 1 11.80 -28.09 7.13
N SER A 2 13.02 -28.59 6.87
CA SER A 2 14.18 -28.24 7.70
C SER A 2 14.49 -26.75 7.61
N GLU A 3 14.88 -26.16 8.75
CA GLU A 3 15.29 -24.75 8.85
C GLU A 3 16.41 -24.38 7.87
N THR A 4 17.26 -25.35 7.51
CA THR A 4 18.31 -25.20 6.50
C THR A 4 17.75 -24.97 5.09
N ARG A 5 16.64 -25.62 4.73
CA ARG A 5 16.02 -25.46 3.41
C ARG A 5 15.38 -24.08 3.26
N LYS A 6 14.75 -23.58 4.34
CA LYS A 6 14.22 -22.21 4.39
C LYS A 6 15.33 -21.16 4.30
N ALA A 7 16.44 -21.36 5.00
CA ALA A 7 17.58 -20.46 4.94
C ALA A 7 18.18 -20.38 3.53
N LEU A 8 18.30 -21.52 2.84
CA LEU A 8 18.79 -21.58 1.47
C LEU A 8 17.85 -20.89 0.48
N VAL A 9 16.54 -21.12 0.61
CA VAL A 9 15.54 -20.44 -0.21
C VAL A 9 15.62 -18.92 -0.01
N ASN A 10 15.68 -18.45 1.23
CA ASN A 10 15.78 -17.02 1.52
C ASN A 10 17.07 -16.38 0.96
N LEU A 11 18.18 -17.11 0.96
CA LEU A 11 19.44 -16.66 0.36
C LEU A 11 19.29 -16.52 -1.16
N LEU A 12 18.73 -17.53 -1.81
CA LEU A 12 18.53 -17.54 -3.27
C LEU A 12 17.54 -16.45 -3.71
N THR A 13 16.48 -16.23 -2.93
CA THR A 13 15.53 -15.14 -3.18
C THR A 13 16.19 -13.78 -3.03
N ALA A 14 16.93 -13.54 -1.95
CA ALA A 14 17.64 -12.27 -1.77
C ALA A 14 18.70 -12.01 -2.87
N PHE A 15 19.30 -13.08 -3.40
CA PHE A 15 20.22 -12.98 -4.54
C PHE A 15 19.48 -12.63 -5.83
N ALA A 16 18.34 -13.26 -6.10
CA ALA A 16 17.50 -12.95 -7.26
C ALA A 16 16.97 -11.51 -7.21
N ASP A 17 16.51 -11.06 -6.05
CA ASP A 17 16.04 -9.68 -5.84
C ASP A 17 17.16 -8.68 -6.11
N ALA A 18 18.38 -8.95 -5.62
CA ALA A 18 19.54 -8.10 -5.85
C ALA A 18 19.95 -8.04 -7.33
N LEU A 19 19.78 -9.12 -8.09
CA LEU A 19 20.04 -9.12 -9.54
C LEU A 19 18.94 -8.38 -10.31
N ASN A 20 17.68 -8.53 -9.92
CA ASN A 20 16.56 -7.84 -10.59
C ASN A 20 16.52 -6.33 -10.30
N SER A 21 17.09 -5.89 -9.18
CA SER A 21 17.16 -4.47 -8.83
C SER A 21 18.37 -3.72 -9.40
N MET A 22 19.26 -4.43 -10.12
CA MET A 22 20.46 -3.82 -10.72
C MET A 22 20.17 -3.30 -12.11
N ASP A 23 20.74 -2.13 -12.42
CA ASP A 23 20.75 -1.59 -13.77
C ASP A 23 21.76 -2.34 -14.67
N ASP A 24 21.55 -2.32 -15.99
CA ASP A 24 22.40 -3.04 -16.97
C ASP A 24 23.90 -2.70 -16.82
N ASN A 25 24.22 -1.45 -16.47
CA ASN A 25 25.60 -1.01 -16.21
C ASN A 25 26.21 -1.63 -14.94
N GLU A 26 25.40 -1.85 -13.90
CA GLU A 26 25.85 -2.48 -12.65
C GLU A 26 26.02 -3.98 -12.84
N PHE A 27 25.14 -4.60 -13.64
CA PHE A 27 25.25 -5.99 -14.03
C PHE A 27 26.53 -6.26 -14.83
N GLU A 28 26.88 -5.40 -15.79
CA GLU A 28 28.14 -5.52 -16.53
C GLU A 28 29.38 -5.34 -15.64
N LEU A 29 29.34 -4.41 -14.67
CA LEU A 29 30.41 -4.24 -13.69
C LEU A 29 30.57 -5.45 -12.76
N LEU A 30 29.46 -6.12 -12.44
CA LEU A 30 29.46 -7.37 -11.68
C LEU A 30 30.04 -8.52 -12.53
N ALA A 31 29.62 -8.65 -13.78
CA ALA A 31 30.11 -9.67 -14.72
C ALA A 31 31.60 -9.50 -15.03
N ALA A 32 32.09 -8.25 -15.06
CA ALA A 32 33.51 -7.92 -15.23
C ALA A 32 34.35 -8.14 -13.95
N GLY A 33 33.76 -8.62 -12.85
CA GLY A 33 34.44 -8.94 -11.59
C GLY A 33 34.88 -7.72 -10.78
N LYS A 34 34.41 -6.51 -11.13
CA LYS A 34 34.73 -5.25 -10.44
C LYS A 34 33.66 -4.87 -9.41
N GLY A 35 32.44 -5.39 -9.56
CA GLY A 35 31.35 -5.22 -8.60
C GLY A 35 31.46 -6.19 -7.41
N LYS A 36 31.04 -5.74 -6.23
CA LYS A 36 30.88 -6.59 -5.04
C LYS A 36 29.44 -6.53 -4.56
N LEU A 37 28.77 -7.67 -4.57
CA LEU A 37 27.44 -7.82 -3.96
C LEU A 37 27.58 -7.85 -2.44
N ARG A 38 27.03 -6.84 -1.78
CA ARG A 38 26.91 -6.82 -0.32
C ARG A 38 25.46 -7.13 0.04
N LEU A 39 25.18 -8.39 0.33
CA LEU A 39 23.90 -8.81 0.89
C LEU A 39 23.81 -8.34 2.35
N VAL A 40 23.33 -7.11 2.56
CA VAL A 40 23.04 -6.61 3.89
C VAL A 40 21.68 -7.17 4.28
N LYS A 41 21.65 -7.97 5.34
CA LYS A 41 20.38 -8.36 5.98
C LYS A 41 19.87 -7.14 6.73
N GLU A 42 19.27 -6.20 6.00
CA GLU A 42 18.65 -5.05 6.62
C GLU A 42 17.55 -5.56 7.55
N ARG A 43 17.70 -5.28 8.85
CA ARG A 43 16.53 -5.28 9.73
C ARG A 43 15.60 -4.26 9.11
N LYS A 44 14.50 -4.72 8.49
CA LYS A 44 13.43 -3.91 7.88
C LYS A 44 13.30 -2.56 8.58
N ALA A 45 14.06 -1.58 8.09
CA ALA A 45 13.64 -0.20 8.11
C ALA A 45 12.83 -0.10 6.84
N THR A 46 11.53 0.09 7.02
CA THR A 46 10.55 0.52 6.03
C THR A 46 11.19 1.30 4.88
N GLY A 47 11.46 0.60 3.79
CA GLY A 47 12.08 1.14 2.58
C GLY A 47 11.47 0.44 1.38
N LYS A 48 10.38 1.05 0.87
CA LYS A 48 9.83 0.95 -0.49
C LYS A 48 10.51 -0.08 -1.38
N SER A 49 9.95 -1.28 -1.46
CA SER A 49 10.19 -2.19 -2.57
C SER A 49 9.36 -1.73 -3.76
N LEU A 50 9.88 -1.83 -4.98
CA LEU A 50 9.23 -1.35 -6.21
C LEU A 50 7.88 -2.02 -6.53
N GLU A 51 7.49 -3.08 -5.82
CA GLU A 51 6.13 -3.62 -5.83
C GLU A 51 5.09 -2.69 -5.14
N ASP A 52 5.53 -1.84 -4.19
CA ASP A 52 4.71 -0.80 -3.56
C ASP A 52 4.38 0.35 -4.52
N SER A 53 5.06 0.52 -5.66
CA SER A 53 4.74 1.61 -6.59
C SER A 53 3.35 1.42 -7.20
N THR A 54 3.06 0.20 -7.68
CA THR A 54 1.73 -0.19 -8.16
C THR A 54 0.67 -0.16 -7.06
N SER A 55 1.01 -0.59 -5.84
CA SER A 55 0.08 -0.51 -4.71
C SER A 55 -0.18 0.93 -4.29
N SER A 56 0.84 1.79 -4.28
CA SER A 56 0.75 3.20 -3.92
C SER A 56 -0.05 4.00 -4.94
N GLU A 57 0.11 3.73 -6.24
CA GLU A 57 -0.72 4.33 -7.29
C GLU A 57 -2.18 3.87 -7.16
N ALA A 58 -2.42 2.57 -6.97
CA ALA A 58 -3.77 2.04 -6.75
C ALA A 58 -4.45 2.60 -5.49
N ILE A 59 -3.67 2.85 -4.42
CA ILE A 59 -4.16 3.48 -3.19
C ILE A 59 -4.49 4.95 -3.43
N ALA A 60 -3.64 5.68 -4.16
CA ALA A 60 -3.88 7.08 -4.49
C ALA A 60 -5.11 7.23 -5.40
N GLU A 61 -5.25 6.38 -6.41
CA GLU A 61 -6.42 6.33 -7.28
C GLU A 61 -7.69 6.02 -6.49
N MET A 62 -7.66 5.02 -5.59
CA MET A 62 -8.84 4.70 -4.77
C MET A 62 -9.15 5.77 -3.74
N ALA A 63 -8.14 6.43 -3.16
CA ALA A 63 -8.37 7.56 -2.27
C ALA A 63 -9.06 8.72 -3.01
N GLN A 64 -8.66 8.97 -4.26
CA GLN A 64 -9.27 9.99 -5.10
C GLN A 64 -10.71 9.62 -5.49
N ARG A 65 -10.95 8.39 -5.94
CA ARG A 65 -12.32 7.89 -6.22
C ARG A 65 -13.23 7.96 -5.00
N LEU A 66 -12.71 7.65 -3.81
CA LEU A 66 -13.45 7.75 -2.56
C LEU A 66 -13.76 9.20 -2.18
N ALA A 67 -12.85 10.14 -2.49
CA ALA A 67 -13.06 11.57 -2.29
C ALA A 67 -14.09 12.16 -3.27
N ASP A 68 -14.17 11.60 -4.47
CA ASP A 68 -15.11 12.04 -5.51
C ASP A 68 -16.52 11.49 -5.29
N ALA A 69 -16.68 10.32 -4.65
CA ALA A 69 -17.95 9.65 -4.38
C ALA A 69 -19.03 10.59 -3.82
N GLU A 70 -20.15 10.73 -4.54
CA GLU A 70 -21.21 11.71 -4.26
C GLU A 70 -22.08 11.30 -3.07
N SER A 71 -22.13 10.01 -2.76
CA SER A 71 -22.93 9.47 -1.68
C SER A 71 -22.18 8.45 -0.82
N ARG A 72 -22.65 8.24 0.41
CA ARG A 72 -22.14 7.19 1.29
C ARG A 72 -22.36 5.80 0.72
N ASP A 73 -23.46 5.57 0.00
CA ASP A 73 -23.77 4.28 -0.61
C ASP A 73 -22.84 3.95 -1.79
N GLU A 74 -22.48 4.97 -2.58
CA GLU A 74 -21.49 4.85 -3.64
C GLU A 74 -20.09 4.54 -3.09
N ALA A 75 -19.67 5.24 -2.04
CA ALA A 75 -18.41 4.96 -1.36
C ALA A 75 -18.37 3.55 -0.75
N THR A 76 -19.49 3.08 -0.19
CA THR A 76 -19.62 1.72 0.34
C THR A 76 -19.49 0.69 -0.78
N SER A 77 -20.12 0.93 -1.93
CA SER A 77 -20.06 0.05 -3.10
C SER A 77 -18.64 0.01 -3.68
N LEU A 78 -17.94 1.14 -3.74
CA LEU A 78 -16.55 1.23 -4.17
C LEU A 78 -15.62 0.40 -3.26
N LEU A 79 -15.77 0.51 -1.93
CA LEU A 79 -14.96 -0.28 -0.98
C LEU A 79 -15.33 -1.77 -0.99
N ALA A 80 -16.60 -2.11 -1.22
CA ALA A 80 -17.07 -3.48 -1.35
C ALA A 80 -16.50 -4.17 -2.61
N SER A 81 -16.34 -3.44 -3.71
CA SER A 81 -15.81 -3.94 -4.98
C SER A 81 -14.31 -4.28 -4.96
N ILE A 82 -13.61 -3.98 -3.86
CA ILE A 82 -12.17 -4.28 -3.71
C ILE A 82 -11.98 -5.78 -3.47
N GLU A 83 -11.70 -6.52 -4.54
CA GLU A 83 -11.21 -7.90 -4.47
C GLU A 83 -9.69 -7.89 -4.27
N HIS A 84 -9.26 -7.70 -3.02
CA HIS A 84 -7.85 -7.77 -2.67
C HIS A 84 -7.59 -8.92 -1.69
N PRO A 85 -6.60 -9.81 -1.95
CA PRO A 85 -6.28 -10.94 -1.07
C PRO A 85 -5.85 -10.50 0.33
N ARG A 86 -5.49 -9.22 0.51
CA ARG A 86 -5.22 -8.58 1.79
C ARG A 86 -6.05 -7.30 2.00
N LYS A 87 -7.37 -7.41 1.87
CA LYS A 87 -8.32 -6.28 1.96
C LYS A 87 -8.09 -5.39 3.20
N ARG A 88 -7.81 -5.98 4.37
CA ARG A 88 -7.56 -5.19 5.60
C ARG A 88 -6.30 -4.33 5.51
N GLU A 89 -5.19 -4.88 5.00
CA GLU A 89 -3.92 -4.14 4.87
C GLU A 89 -4.09 -3.00 3.86
N PHE A 90 -4.76 -3.27 2.74
CA PHE A 90 -5.08 -2.27 1.73
C PHE A 90 -5.93 -1.12 2.31
N LEU A 91 -7.00 -1.44 3.04
CA LEU A 91 -7.85 -0.43 3.70
C LEU A 91 -7.10 0.37 4.76
N ALA A 92 -6.17 -0.25 5.49
CA ALA A 92 -5.35 0.46 6.47
C ALA A 92 -4.37 1.44 5.79
N GLN A 93 -3.77 1.04 4.67
CA GLN A 93 -2.92 1.93 3.87
C GLN A 93 -3.72 3.06 3.23
N LEU A 94 -4.92 2.77 2.74
CA LEU A 94 -5.83 3.77 2.19
C LEU A 94 -6.31 4.76 3.26
N ALA A 95 -6.64 4.29 4.46
CA ALA A 95 -6.92 5.16 5.60
C ALA A 95 -5.71 6.06 5.95
N GLN A 96 -4.49 5.53 5.90
CA GLN A 96 -3.28 6.31 6.14
C GLN A 96 -3.08 7.39 5.06
N ALA A 97 -3.35 7.10 3.79
CA ALA A 97 -3.31 8.07 2.70
C ALA A 97 -4.35 9.19 2.91
N CYS A 98 -5.53 8.84 3.41
CA CYS A 98 -6.58 9.79 3.81
C CYS A 98 -6.33 10.49 5.15
N LYS A 99 -5.20 10.24 5.82
CA LYS A 99 -4.84 10.76 7.17
C LYS A 99 -5.80 10.33 8.29
N ILE A 100 -6.46 9.19 8.14
CA ILE A 100 -7.37 8.58 9.11
C ILE A 100 -6.61 7.58 9.96
N ARG A 101 -6.87 7.60 11.28
CA ARG A 101 -6.19 6.71 12.22
C ARG A 101 -6.92 5.37 12.36
N VAL A 102 -6.22 4.29 12.01
CA VAL A 102 -6.69 2.90 12.16
C VAL A 102 -5.95 2.20 13.30
N MET A 103 -6.67 1.45 14.12
CA MET A 103 -6.09 0.64 15.20
C MET A 103 -5.87 -0.80 14.76
N SER A 104 -4.90 -1.48 15.37
CA SER A 104 -4.59 -2.88 15.03
C SER A 104 -5.75 -3.85 15.30
N LYS A 105 -6.66 -3.50 16.20
CA LYS A 105 -7.89 -4.26 16.53
C LYS A 105 -9.10 -3.92 15.65
N ASP A 106 -9.00 -2.89 14.80
CA ASP A 106 -10.12 -2.53 13.93
C ASP A 106 -10.36 -3.65 12.91
N THR A 107 -11.64 -3.98 12.73
CA THR A 107 -12.11 -4.91 11.71
C THR A 107 -12.25 -4.19 10.37
N VAL A 108 -12.33 -4.95 9.27
CA VAL A 108 -12.54 -4.40 7.91
C VAL A 108 -13.73 -3.45 7.88
N ALA A 109 -14.87 -3.86 8.43
CA ALA A 109 -16.10 -3.05 8.47
C ALA A 109 -15.89 -1.72 9.24
N VAL A 110 -15.15 -1.74 10.35
CA VAL A 110 -14.86 -0.52 11.13
C VAL A 110 -13.96 0.43 10.35
N ILE A 111 -12.98 -0.10 9.61
CA ILE A 111 -12.09 0.73 8.77
C ILE A 111 -12.87 1.34 7.60
N GLU A 112 -13.74 0.57 6.94
CA GLU A 112 -14.62 1.05 5.87
C GLU A 112 -15.54 2.17 6.37
N GLN A 113 -16.18 1.98 7.53
CA GLN A 113 -17.07 3.00 8.11
C GLN A 113 -16.32 4.30 8.40
N LYS A 114 -15.14 4.22 9.04
CA LYS A 114 -14.30 5.40 9.32
C LYS A 114 -13.92 6.15 8.05
N LEU A 115 -13.56 5.41 7.01
CA LEU A 115 -13.22 5.97 5.70
C LEU A 115 -14.39 6.73 5.08
N ILE A 116 -15.59 6.14 5.09
CA ILE A 116 -16.78 6.78 4.52
C ILE A 116 -17.18 8.02 5.33
N GLU A 117 -17.14 7.96 6.66
CA GLU A 117 -17.51 9.10 7.52
C GLU A 117 -16.53 10.28 7.37
N ASP A 118 -15.23 10.02 7.44
CA ASP A 118 -14.23 11.09 7.41
C ASP A 118 -14.04 11.67 6.00
N VAL A 119 -14.11 10.87 4.94
CA VAL A 119 -13.87 11.35 3.57
C VAL A 119 -15.14 11.93 2.94
N VAL A 120 -16.25 11.18 2.97
CA VAL A 120 -17.49 11.58 2.30
C VAL A 120 -18.37 12.40 3.24
N GLY A 121 -18.48 11.98 4.51
CA GLY A 121 -19.30 12.67 5.50
C GLY A 121 -18.85 14.10 5.75
N SER A 122 -17.56 14.33 5.95
CA SER A 122 -17.01 15.68 6.17
C SER A 122 -17.22 16.61 4.97
N ARG A 123 -17.10 16.08 3.75
CA ARG A 123 -17.33 16.81 2.49
C ARG A 123 -18.80 17.20 2.33
N LEU A 124 -19.72 16.27 2.52
CA LEU A 124 -21.16 16.51 2.41
C LEU A 124 -21.64 17.55 3.42
N VAL A 125 -21.18 17.46 4.66
CA VAL A 125 -21.48 18.47 5.70
C VAL A 125 -20.93 19.84 5.30
N SER A 126 -19.70 19.91 4.81
CA SER A 126 -19.09 21.16 4.35
C SER A 126 -19.84 21.78 3.16
N GLN A 127 -20.31 20.97 2.21
CA GLN A 127 -21.13 21.44 1.09
C GLN A 127 -22.51 21.92 1.54
N ALA A 128 -23.15 21.20 2.47
CA ALA A 128 -24.45 21.58 3.02
C ALA A 128 -24.37 22.93 3.74
N ILE A 129 -23.33 23.14 4.57
CA ILE A 129 -23.11 24.42 5.25
C ILE A 129 -22.92 25.56 4.24
N ARG A 130 -22.13 25.34 3.17
CA ARG A 130 -21.95 26.37 2.12
C ARG A 130 -23.23 26.68 1.36
N LYS A 131 -24.09 25.70 1.09
CA LYS A 131 -25.36 25.91 0.38
C LYS A 131 -26.41 26.64 1.22
N VAL A 132 -26.36 26.53 2.54
CA VAL A 132 -27.31 27.18 3.46
C VAL A 132 -26.88 28.62 3.82
N ALA A 133 -25.62 28.99 3.56
CA ALA A 133 -25.07 30.31 3.84
C ALA A 133 -25.31 31.36 2.73
N PHE A 134 -26.12 31.05 1.71
CA PHE A 134 -26.50 31.95 0.62
C PHE A 134 -28.01 32.09 0.52
#